data_AF-A0A1L9T5I8-F1
#
_entry.id   AF-A0A1L9T5I8-F1
#
_cell.length_a   1.000
_cell.length_b   1.000
_cell.length_c   1.000
_cell.angle_alpha   90.00
_cell.angle_beta   90.00
_cell.angle_gamma   90.00
#
_symmetry.space_group_name_H-M   'P 1'
#
loop_
_entity.id
_entity.type
_entity.pdbx_description
1 polymer ?
#
loop_
_entity_poly.entity_id
_entity_poly.type
_entity_poly.pdbx_seq_one_letter_code
_entity_poly.pdbx_strand_id
1 'polypeptide(L)'
;MPSPTPGQPLSIRLLYGSALSVQSLDCFAFYTVSPLLFPNRSDFAHPATRFFLRQNATLLFPFILNCWFLRDYHIRRTRVGRVVGRTFALFHASALAMYSWSRWVGGEYVVEPFWLIGGLHGGWALWAIWGLVAS
;
A
#
# COMPACT_ATOMS: atom_id res chain seq x y z
N MET A 1 -9.89 -9.28 35.89
CA MET A 1 -8.94 -9.49 34.78
C MET A 1 -9.55 -8.88 33.52
N PRO A 2 -8.81 -8.09 32.71
CA PRO A 2 -9.35 -7.63 31.44
C PRO A 2 -9.67 -8.86 30.57
N SER A 3 -10.86 -8.88 29.96
CA SER A 3 -11.24 -9.91 29.00
C SER A 3 -10.17 -9.99 27.90
N PRO A 4 -9.76 -11.20 27.46
CA PRO A 4 -8.79 -11.31 26.38
C PRO A 4 -9.33 -10.56 25.17
N THR A 5 -8.61 -9.52 24.73
CA THR A 5 -8.97 -8.82 23.51
C THR A 5 -8.98 -9.86 22.38
N PRO A 6 -10.08 -9.97 21.64
CA PRO A 6 -10.20 -10.95 20.57
C PRO A 6 -9.06 -10.74 19.57
N GLY A 7 -8.34 -11.81 19.24
CA GLY A 7 -7.23 -11.75 18.30
C GLY A 7 -7.68 -11.32 16.91
N GLN A 8 -6.80 -10.67 16.16
CA GLN A 8 -7.06 -10.32 14.77
C GLN A 8 -7.30 -11.59 13.92
N PRO A 9 -8.32 -11.62 13.04
CA PRO A 9 -8.48 -12.70 12.07
C PRO A 9 -7.24 -12.90 11.20
N LEU A 10 -6.91 -14.16 10.90
CA LEU A 10 -5.75 -14.50 10.07
C LEU A 10 -5.79 -13.80 8.71
N SER A 11 -6.97 -13.69 8.09
CA SER A 11 -7.14 -13.00 6.80
C SER A 11 -6.65 -11.55 6.85
N ILE A 12 -6.90 -10.82 7.93
CA ILE A 12 -6.46 -9.44 8.08
C ILE A 12 -4.95 -9.35 8.37
N ARG A 13 -4.38 -10.34 9.06
CA ARG A 13 -2.92 -10.43 9.23
C ARG A 13 -2.23 -10.71 7.89
N LEU A 14 -2.83 -11.56 7.05
CA LEU A 14 -2.36 -11.85 5.69
C LEU A 14 -2.50 -10.63 4.77
N LEU A 15 -3.58 -9.85 4.90
CA LEU A 15 -3.75 -8.58 4.21
C LEU A 15 -2.55 -7.65 4.45
N TYR A 16 -2.26 -7.33 5.72
CA TYR A 16 -1.13 -6.47 6.06
C TYR A 16 0.22 -7.09 5.68
N GLY A 17 0.37 -8.40 5.82
CA GLY A 17 1.57 -9.13 5.40
C GLY A 17 1.83 -9.02 3.90
N SER A 18 0.81 -9.23 3.07
CA SER A 18 0.92 -9.15 1.60
C SER A 18 1.26 -7.73 1.13
N ALA A 19 0.63 -6.71 1.72
CA ALA A 19 0.94 -5.31 1.42
C ALA A 19 2.38 -4.95 1.83
N LEU A 20 2.85 -5.40 2.99
CA LEU A 20 4.24 -5.20 3.42
C LEU A 20 5.22 -5.83 2.43
N SER A 21 5.02 -7.10 2.06
CA SER A 21 5.94 -7.79 1.15
C SER A 21 6.08 -7.08 -0.19
N VAL A 22 4.95 -6.74 -0.83
CA VAL A 22 4.97 -6.08 -2.15
C VAL A 22 5.55 -4.67 -2.05
N GLN A 23 5.06 -3.86 -1.11
CA GLN A 23 5.49 -2.45 -1.04
C GLN A 23 6.92 -2.29 -0.51
N SER A 24 7.46 -3.26 0.23
CA SER A 24 8.89 -3.27 0.57
C SER A 24 9.76 -3.47 -0.66
N LEU A 25 9.34 -4.32 -1.61
CA LEU A 25 10.03 -4.51 -2.89
C LEU A 25 9.96 -3.24 -3.73
N ASP A 26 8.79 -2.59 -3.81
CA ASP A 26 8.62 -1.32 -4.52
C ASP A 26 9.50 -0.23 -3.93
N CYS A 27 9.50 -0.08 -2.60
CA CYS A 27 10.34 0.90 -1.92
C CYS A 27 11.82 0.64 -2.18
N PHE A 28 12.27 -0.63 -2.09
CA PHE A 28 13.65 -0.99 -2.42
C PHE A 28 14.01 -0.61 -3.86
N ALA A 29 13.12 -0.89 -4.81
CA ALA A 29 13.29 -0.53 -6.21
C ALA A 29 13.43 0.99 -6.39
N PHE A 30 12.56 1.78 -5.76
CA PHE A 30 12.58 3.24 -5.84
C PHE A 30 13.78 3.88 -5.15
N TYR A 31 14.22 3.34 -4.01
CA TYR A 31 15.43 3.82 -3.33
C TYR A 31 16.68 3.62 -4.19
N THR A 32 16.82 2.41 -4.73
CA THR A 32 18.00 1.97 -5.47
C THR A 32 17.98 2.39 -6.94
N VAL A 33 16.81 2.80 -7.46
CA VAL A 33 16.56 2.96 -8.90
C VAL A 33 17.05 1.69 -9.61
N SER A 34 16.61 0.53 -9.10
CA SER A 34 17.14 -0.77 -9.49
C SER A 34 17.01 -0.98 -11.01
N PRO A 35 18.11 -1.24 -11.74
CA PRO A 35 18.04 -1.48 -13.18
C PRO A 35 17.29 -2.77 -13.54
N LEU A 36 17.04 -3.64 -12.56
CA LEU A 36 16.22 -4.84 -12.72
C LEU A 36 14.75 -4.49 -13.01
N LEU A 37 14.25 -3.41 -12.41
CA LEU A 37 12.86 -2.95 -12.53
C LEU A 37 12.76 -1.70 -13.41
N PHE A 38 13.88 -0.98 -13.56
CA PHE A 38 14.00 0.24 -14.34
C PHE A 38 15.14 0.12 -15.37
N PRO A 39 14.95 -0.67 -16.45
CA PRO A 39 16.00 -0.92 -17.44
C PRO A 39 16.44 0.35 -18.18
N ASN A 40 15.53 1.32 -18.35
CA ASN A 40 15.81 2.59 -19.03
C ASN A 40 16.21 3.68 -18.03
N ARG A 41 17.51 3.88 -17.85
CA ARG A 41 18.04 4.90 -16.92
C ARG A 41 17.73 6.34 -17.34
N SER A 42 17.37 6.58 -18.61
CA SER A 42 16.93 7.87 -19.14
C SER A 42 15.73 8.44 -18.39
N ASP A 43 14.83 7.58 -17.94
CA ASP A 43 13.56 7.96 -17.32
C ASP A 43 13.78 8.58 -15.93
N PHE A 44 14.96 8.33 -15.35
CA PHE A 44 15.43 8.85 -14.07
C PHE A 44 16.61 9.80 -14.22
N ALA A 45 16.92 10.27 -15.44
CA ALA A 45 18.05 11.15 -15.68
C ALA A 45 17.90 12.50 -14.96
N HIS A 46 16.66 13.00 -14.82
CA HIS A 46 16.39 14.26 -14.14
C HIS A 46 16.48 14.13 -12.60
N PRO A 47 17.25 15.00 -11.91
CA PRO A 47 17.41 14.94 -10.45
C PRO A 47 16.10 15.02 -9.67
N ALA A 48 15.13 15.82 -10.13
CA ALA A 48 13.84 15.94 -9.48
C ALA A 48 13.06 14.61 -9.47
N THR A 49 13.10 13.85 -10.58
CA THR A 49 12.43 12.55 -10.68
C THR A 49 12.97 11.58 -9.64
N ARG A 50 14.30 11.51 -9.49
CA ARG A 50 14.96 10.67 -8.47
C ARG A 50 14.61 11.12 -7.05
N PHE A 51 14.56 12.42 -6.81
CA PHE A 51 14.17 12.97 -5.51
C PHE A 51 12.73 12.56 -5.14
N PHE A 52 11.77 12.77 -6.04
CA PHE A 52 10.37 12.42 -5.79
C PHE A 52 10.16 10.92 -5.58
N LEU A 53 10.84 10.06 -6.34
CA LEU A 53 10.76 8.60 -6.15
C LEU A 53 11.29 8.16 -4.79
N ARG A 54 12.48 8.63 -4.43
CA ARG A 54 13.08 8.31 -3.13
C ARG A 54 12.24 8.87 -1.99
N GLN A 55 11.66 10.05 -2.15
CA GLN A 55 10.78 10.59 -1.13
C GLN A 55 9.49 9.78 -0.98
N ASN A 56 8.88 9.38 -2.11
CA ASN A 56 7.72 8.50 -2.06
C ASN A 56 8.03 7.21 -1.30
N ALA A 57 9.16 6.57 -1.57
CA ALA A 57 9.61 5.38 -0.83
C ALA A 57 9.85 5.65 0.67
N THR A 58 10.37 6.84 1.00
CA THR A 58 10.63 7.28 2.39
C THR A 58 9.35 7.49 3.19
N LEU A 59 8.27 7.90 2.54
CA LEU A 59 6.97 8.05 3.21
C LEU A 59 6.19 6.74 3.23
N LEU A 60 6.27 5.94 2.16
CA LEU A 60 5.49 4.72 2.00
C LEU A 60 5.93 3.60 2.94
N PHE A 61 7.25 3.33 3.00
CA PHE A 61 7.76 2.19 3.77
C PHE A 61 7.40 2.29 5.27
N PRO A 62 7.60 3.41 5.97
CA PRO A 62 7.20 3.54 7.36
C PRO A 62 5.70 3.38 7.57
N PHE A 63 4.86 3.86 6.64
CA PHE A 63 3.42 3.72 6.75
C PHE A 63 3.01 2.23 6.75
N ILE A 64 3.47 1.46 5.77
CA ILE A 64 3.12 0.05 5.67
C ILE A 64 3.72 -0.78 6.79
N LEU A 65 4.95 -0.48 7.19
CA LEU A 65 5.59 -1.12 8.33
C LEU A 65 4.79 -0.87 9.63
N ASN A 66 4.27 0.34 9.83
CA ASN A 66 3.38 0.65 10.95
C ASN A 66 2.07 -0.16 10.88
N CYS A 67 1.43 -0.26 9.71
CA CYS A 67 0.26 -1.12 9.54
C CYS A 67 0.56 -2.58 9.93
N TRP A 68 1.74 -3.08 9.56
CA TRP A 68 2.16 -4.43 9.90
C TRP A 68 2.48 -4.61 11.38
N PHE A 69 3.18 -3.67 12.04
CA PHE A 69 3.44 -3.76 13.48
C PHE A 69 2.16 -3.72 14.30
N LEU A 70 1.15 -2.98 13.85
CA LEU A 70 -0.13 -2.85 14.52
C LEU A 70 -1.16 -3.91 14.10
N ARG A 71 -0.76 -4.90 13.28
CA ARG A 71 -1.67 -5.89 12.70
C ARG A 71 -2.44 -6.74 13.72
N ASP A 72 -1.87 -6.95 14.91
CA ASP A 72 -2.46 -7.82 15.92
C ASP A 72 -3.61 -7.13 16.69
N TYR A 73 -3.77 -5.80 16.55
CA TYR A 73 -4.94 -5.08 17.05
C TYR A 73 -6.17 -5.38 16.20
N HIS A 74 -7.18 -6.00 16.80
CA HIS A 74 -8.38 -6.40 16.07
C HIS A 74 -9.03 -5.20 15.34
N ILE A 75 -9.19 -5.34 14.02
CA ILE A 75 -9.55 -4.28 13.08
C ILE A 75 -10.91 -3.64 13.40
N ARG A 76 -11.87 -4.42 13.89
CA ARG A 76 -13.20 -3.94 14.33
C ARG A 76 -13.29 -3.60 15.81
N ARG A 77 -12.70 -4.46 16.65
CA ARG A 77 -12.97 -4.47 18.09
C ARG A 77 -12.05 -3.57 18.91
N THR A 78 -10.95 -3.08 18.32
CA THR A 78 -10.03 -2.14 18.98
C THR A 78 -10.02 -0.78 18.29
N ARG A 79 -9.76 0.29 19.05
CA ARG A 79 -9.61 1.64 18.48
C ARG A 79 -8.43 1.71 17.53
N VAL A 80 -7.29 1.13 17.91
CA VAL A 80 -6.06 1.10 17.10
C VAL A 80 -6.32 0.35 15.79
N GLY A 81 -6.87 -0.86 15.85
CA GLY A 81 -7.18 -1.65 14.66
C GLY A 81 -8.16 -0.93 13.71
N ARG A 82 -9.18 -0.24 14.22
CA ARG A 82 -10.10 0.55 13.38
C ARG A 82 -9.40 1.70 12.67
N VAL A 83 -8.52 2.42 13.36
CA VAL A 83 -7.76 3.53 12.78
C VAL A 83 -6.84 2.99 11.68
N VAL A 84 -6.01 2.00 12.01
CA VAL A 84 -5.08 1.37 11.06
C VAL A 84 -5.83 0.81 9.85
N GLY A 85 -6.93 0.08 10.07
CA GLY A 85 -7.76 -0.47 8.99
C GLY A 85 -8.34 0.61 8.07
N ARG A 86 -8.87 1.70 8.64
CA ARG A 86 -9.45 2.81 7.85
C ARG A 86 -8.39 3.56 7.07
N THR A 87 -7.25 3.89 7.69
CA THR A 87 -6.17 4.58 7.00
C THR A 87 -5.57 3.71 5.90
N PHE A 88 -5.41 2.41 6.14
CA PHE A 88 -4.99 1.45 5.12
C PHE A 88 -5.98 1.38 3.95
N ALA A 89 -7.28 1.24 4.24
CA ALA A 89 -8.32 1.22 3.22
C ALA A 89 -8.33 2.51 2.39
N LEU A 90 -8.25 3.66 3.06
CA LEU A 90 -8.22 4.98 2.43
C LEU A 90 -6.99 5.13 1.54
N PHE A 91 -5.80 4.80 2.04
CA PHE A 91 -4.56 4.86 1.26
C PHE A 91 -4.68 4.05 -0.04
N HIS A 92 -5.13 2.80 0.06
CA HIS A 92 -5.25 1.93 -1.10
C HIS A 92 -6.36 2.35 -2.07
N ALA A 93 -7.49 2.86 -1.56
CA ALA A 93 -8.55 3.43 -2.38
C ALA A 93 -8.08 4.70 -3.12
N SER A 94 -7.35 5.58 -2.44
CA SER A 94 -6.76 6.79 -3.04
C SER A 94 -5.73 6.43 -4.10
N ALA A 95 -4.89 5.42 -3.86
CA ALA A 95 -3.95 4.92 -4.88
C ALA A 95 -4.68 4.39 -6.11
N LEU A 96 -5.71 3.56 -5.92
CA LEU A 96 -6.55 3.08 -7.03
C LEU A 96 -7.18 4.24 -7.81
N ALA A 97 -7.74 5.24 -7.11
CA ALA A 97 -8.30 6.42 -7.74
C ALA A 97 -7.27 7.19 -8.57
N MET A 98 -6.05 7.37 -8.03
CA MET A 98 -4.95 8.02 -8.72
C MET A 98 -4.53 7.25 -9.98
N TYR A 99 -4.35 5.93 -9.90
CA TYR A 99 -4.00 5.11 -11.07
C TYR A 99 -5.12 5.10 -12.12
N SER A 100 -6.38 5.08 -11.67
CA SER A 100 -7.54 5.14 -12.58
C SER A 100 -7.60 6.48 -13.31
N TRP A 101 -7.34 7.57 -12.59
CA TRP A 101 -7.24 8.91 -13.18
C TRP A 101 -6.06 9.01 -14.16
N SER A 102 -4.88 8.52 -13.78
CA SER A 102 -3.69 8.49 -14.64
C SER A 102 -3.96 7.72 -15.94
N ARG A 103 -4.66 6.58 -15.85
CA ARG A 103 -5.06 5.77 -17.01
C ARG A 103 -6.08 6.50 -17.90
N TRP A 104 -7.02 7.22 -17.30
CA TRP A 104 -8.05 8.00 -18.01
C TRP A 104 -7.48 9.20 -18.77
N VAL A 105 -6.57 9.96 -18.14
CA VAL A 105 -5.92 11.12 -18.77
C VAL A 105 -5.02 10.69 -19.93
N GLY A 106 -4.34 9.54 -19.81
CA GLY A 106 -3.50 9.01 -20.88
C GLY A 106 -2.15 9.73 -21.03
N GLY A 107 -1.44 9.43 -22.13
CA GLY A 107 -0.15 10.02 -22.45
C GLY A 107 0.98 9.64 -21.49
N GLU A 108 1.78 10.63 -21.10
CA GLU A 108 2.96 10.46 -20.21
C GLU A 108 2.59 10.04 -18.78
N TYR A 109 1.31 10.15 -18.40
CA TYR A 109 0.83 9.78 -17.08
C TYR A 109 0.38 8.33 -16.99
N VAL A 110 0.37 7.57 -18.09
CA VAL A 110 -0.10 6.17 -18.07
C VAL A 110 0.84 5.31 -17.24
N VAL A 111 0.28 4.64 -16.24
CA VAL A 111 0.99 3.65 -15.42
C VAL A 111 0.64 2.25 -15.92
N GLU A 112 1.65 1.48 -16.32
CA GLU A 112 1.51 0.07 -16.69
C GLU A 112 2.38 -0.84 -15.81
N PRO A 113 1.95 -2.07 -15.51
CA PRO A 113 0.68 -2.69 -15.90
C PRO A 113 -0.50 -2.27 -15.02
N PHE A 114 -1.48 -1.54 -15.59
CA PHE A 114 -2.59 -0.94 -14.82
C PHE A 114 -3.41 -1.99 -14.07
N TRP A 115 -3.80 -3.08 -14.71
CA TRP A 115 -4.68 -4.09 -14.12
C TRP A 115 -4.04 -4.80 -12.92
N LEU A 116 -2.72 -4.98 -12.94
CA LEU A 116 -2.00 -5.58 -11.83
C LEU A 116 -1.93 -4.59 -10.65
N ILE A 117 -1.49 -3.36 -10.91
CA ILE A 117 -1.29 -2.33 -9.88
C ILE A 117 -2.65 -1.93 -9.28
N GLY A 118 -3.60 -1.53 -10.14
CA GLY A 118 -4.96 -1.19 -9.75
C GLY A 118 -5.66 -2.36 -9.06
N GLY A 119 -5.49 -3.59 -9.57
CA GLY A 119 -6.06 -4.80 -8.97
C GLY A 119 -5.55 -5.06 -7.55
N LEU A 120 -4.25 -4.91 -7.30
CA LEU A 120 -3.66 -5.06 -5.97
C LEU A 120 -4.19 -4.00 -4.99
N HIS A 121 -4.14 -2.72 -5.37
CA HIS A 121 -4.63 -1.64 -4.53
C HIS A 121 -6.14 -1.76 -4.26
N GLY A 122 -6.93 -2.06 -5.29
CA GLY A 122 -8.37 -2.29 -5.14
C GLY A 122 -8.67 -3.50 -4.25
N GLY A 123 -7.98 -4.61 -4.45
CA GLY A 123 -8.11 -5.81 -3.64
C GLY A 123 -7.81 -5.55 -2.16
N TRP A 124 -6.70 -4.87 -1.86
CA TRP A 124 -6.35 -4.50 -0.49
C TRP A 124 -7.35 -3.54 0.15
N ALA A 125 -7.83 -2.53 -0.59
CA ALA A 125 -8.85 -1.61 -0.10
C ALA A 125 -10.15 -2.35 0.25
N LEU A 126 -10.67 -3.16 -0.68
CA LEU A 126 -11.89 -3.94 -0.48
C LEU A 126 -11.74 -4.94 0.67
N TRP A 127 -10.58 -5.60 0.79
CA TRP A 127 -10.31 -6.54 1.87
C TRP A 127 -10.27 -5.84 3.24
N ALA A 128 -9.66 -4.67 3.32
CA ALA A 128 -9.66 -3.87 4.54
C ALA A 128 -11.08 -3.39 4.92
N ILE A 129 -11.85 -2.91 3.93
CA ILE A 129 -13.25 -2.50 4.13
C ILE A 129 -14.08 -3.67 4.61
N TRP A 130 -13.98 -4.83 3.95
CA TRP A 130 -14.63 -6.06 4.40
C TRP A 130 -14.24 -6.40 5.84
N GLY A 131 -12.95 -6.33 6.17
CA GLY A 131 -12.46 -6.55 7.54
C GLY A 131 -13.09 -5.62 8.56
N LEU A 132 -13.35 -4.36 8.19
CA LEU A 132 -13.96 -3.33 9.02
C LEU A 132 -15.48 -3.51 9.20
N VAL A 133 -16.19 -4.09 8.22
CA VAL A 133 -17.67 -4.12 8.20
C VAL A 133 -18.29 -5.51 8.31
N ALA A 134 -17.54 -6.58 8.04
CA ALA A 134 -18.04 -7.95 8.18
C ALA A 134 -18.52 -8.19 9.63
N SER A 135 -19.49 -9.08 9.82
CA SER A 135 -20.05 -9.43 11.14
C SER A 135 -19.11 -10.33 11.95
#